data_AF-A0A916V9Z0-F1
#
_entry.id   AF-A0A916V9Z0-F1
#
_cell.length_a   1.000
_cell.length_b   1.000
_cell.length_c   1.000
_cell.angle_alpha   90.00
_cell.angle_beta   90.00
_cell.angle_gamma   90.00
#
_symmetry.space_group_name_H-M   'P 1'
#
loop_
_entity.id
_entity.type
_entity.pdbx_description
1 polymer ?
#
loop_
_entity_poly.entity_id
_entity_poly.type
_entity_poly.pdbx_seq_one_letter_code
_entity_poly.pdbx_strand_id
1 'polypeptide(L)'
;MGLVGANIISISIKHIRQIQTIIDDFENFQCVETAQAIQEYLVSQEIKGKRIKIYTGSSMGWDANIYDDLLGYAISVNGRHEGVSIIVNGMEVIYDNLHPNGLPRNQWLDNLKFDGKLYLGKQFQITEQYF
;
A
#
# COMPACT_ATOMS: atom_id res chain seq x y z
N MET A 1 -24.40 -29.87 14.51
CA MET A 1 -24.18 -29.07 13.29
C MET A 1 -23.30 -27.90 13.68
N GLY A 2 -22.06 -27.89 13.20
CA GLY A 2 -21.00 -27.01 13.68
C GLY A 2 -21.15 -25.56 13.20
N LEU A 3 -21.12 -24.64 14.14
CA LEU A 3 -20.75 -23.26 13.87
C LEU A 3 -19.24 -23.24 13.65
N VAL A 4 -18.81 -23.26 12.39
CA VAL A 4 -17.43 -22.92 12.02
C VAL A 4 -17.29 -21.43 12.29
N GLY A 5 -16.84 -21.10 13.50
CA GLY A 5 -16.34 -19.77 13.80
C GLY A 5 -15.22 -19.49 12.82
N ALA A 6 -15.44 -18.56 11.89
CA ALA A 6 -14.37 -18.03 11.07
C ALA A 6 -13.33 -17.49 12.04
N ASN A 7 -12.22 -18.21 12.20
CA ASN A 7 -11.02 -17.69 12.84
C ASN A 7 -10.56 -16.52 11.97
N ILE A 8 -11.08 -15.33 12.27
CA ILE A 8 -10.51 -14.09 11.77
C ILE A 8 -9.16 -14.02 12.47
N ILE A 9 -8.13 -14.51 11.80
CA ILE A 9 -6.74 -14.37 12.24
C ILE A 9 -6.46 -12.87 12.15
N SER A 10 -6.69 -12.15 13.25
CA SER A 10 -6.22 -10.78 13.39
C SER A 10 -4.70 -10.84 13.50
N ILE A 11 -4.01 -10.16 12.59
CA ILE A 11 -2.57 -9.95 12.74
C ILE A 11 -2.28 -9.38 14.14
N SER A 12 -1.30 -9.94 14.84
CA SER A 12 -0.98 -9.49 16.19
C SER A 12 -0.33 -8.09 16.17
N ILE A 13 -0.47 -7.35 17.27
CA ILE A 13 0.18 -6.03 17.45
C ILE A 13 1.70 -6.08 17.28
N LYS A 14 2.32 -7.24 17.56
CA LYS A 14 3.77 -7.46 17.36
C LYS A 14 4.14 -7.35 15.89
N HIS A 15 3.36 -7.94 14.99
CA HIS A 15 3.64 -7.87 13.55
C HIS A 15 3.37 -6.47 13.00
N ILE A 16 2.33 -5.79 13.48
CA ILE A 16 2.05 -4.39 13.09
C ILE A 16 3.26 -3.50 13.44
N ARG A 17 3.81 -3.64 14.66
CA ARG A 17 5.01 -2.90 15.07
C ARG A 17 6.23 -3.26 14.22
N GLN A 18 6.39 -4.52 13.85
CA GLN A 18 7.50 -4.91 12.99
C GLN A 18 7.38 -4.33 11.57
N ILE A 19 6.16 -4.25 11.03
CA ILE A 19 5.90 -3.57 9.74
C ILE A 19 6.26 -2.09 9.84
N GLN A 20 5.87 -1.42 10.94
CA GLN A 20 6.24 -0.03 11.20
C GLN A 20 7.77 0.15 11.23
N THR A 21 8.49 -0.70 11.97
CA THR A 21 9.95 -0.66 12.01
C THR A 21 10.59 -0.89 10.65
N ILE A 22 10.05 -1.80 9.83
CA ILE A 22 10.53 -1.98 8.45
C ILE A 22 10.33 -0.70 7.64
N ILE A 23 9.18 -0.05 7.75
CA ILE A 23 8.86 1.18 7.00
C ILE A 23 9.78 2.32 7.41
N ASP A 24 10.11 2.44 8.70
CA ASP A 24 10.98 3.50 9.23
C ASP A 24 12.40 3.49 8.60
N ASP A 25 12.83 2.39 7.96
CA ASP A 25 14.10 2.27 7.25
C ASP A 25 14.07 2.85 5.81
N PHE A 26 12.92 3.31 5.33
CA PHE A 26 12.74 3.78 3.96
C PHE A 26 12.24 5.22 3.90
N GLU A 27 12.73 5.94 2.89
CA GLU A 27 12.39 7.32 2.62
C GLU A 27 11.36 7.44 1.49
N ASN A 28 11.03 8.68 1.13
CA ASN A 28 10.22 8.96 -0.05
C ASN A 28 10.85 8.36 -1.33
N PHE A 29 10.01 7.97 -2.28
CA PHE A 29 10.39 7.29 -3.53
C PHE A 29 10.91 5.85 -3.43
N GLN A 30 10.89 5.23 -2.24
CA GLN A 30 11.34 3.84 -2.03
C GLN A 30 10.20 2.82 -1.86
N CYS A 31 9.02 3.11 -2.43
CA CYS A 31 7.83 2.26 -2.27
C CYS A 31 8.03 0.80 -2.71
N VAL A 32 8.86 0.55 -3.73
CA VAL A 32 9.11 -0.79 -4.28
C VAL A 32 9.90 -1.64 -3.29
N GLU A 33 10.97 -1.08 -2.72
CA GLU A 33 11.84 -1.70 -1.75
C GLU A 33 11.08 -1.93 -0.43
N THR A 34 10.30 -0.95 0.02
CA THR A 34 9.46 -1.11 1.22
C THR A 34 8.40 -2.18 1.04
N ALA A 35 7.68 -2.20 -0.08
CA ALA A 35 6.69 -3.23 -0.35
C ALA A 35 7.31 -4.63 -0.41
N GLN A 36 8.53 -4.75 -0.95
CA GLN A 36 9.29 -5.99 -0.95
C GLN A 36 9.64 -6.43 0.48
N ALA A 37 10.21 -5.54 1.30
CA ALA A 37 10.63 -5.85 2.66
C ALA A 37 9.44 -6.25 3.56
N ILE A 38 8.31 -5.55 3.45
CA ILE A 38 7.08 -5.92 4.17
C ILE A 38 6.59 -7.30 3.71
N GLN A 39 6.54 -7.55 2.40
CA GLN A 39 6.11 -8.84 1.86
C GLN A 39 7.00 -9.99 2.34
N GLU A 40 8.33 -9.85 2.27
CA GLU A 40 9.28 -10.86 2.74
C GLU A 40 9.09 -11.17 4.22
N TYR A 41 8.90 -10.13 5.04
CA TYR A 41 8.59 -10.31 6.45
C TYR A 41 7.30 -11.09 6.64
N LEU A 42 6.19 -10.68 6.02
CA LEU A 42 4.89 -11.34 6.18
C LEU A 42 4.92 -12.80 5.73
N VAL A 43 5.56 -13.10 4.60
CA VAL A 43 5.75 -14.46 4.11
C VAL A 43 6.54 -15.30 5.11
N SER A 44 7.62 -14.75 5.70
CA SER A 44 8.40 -15.46 6.73
C SER A 44 7.62 -15.79 8.00
N GLN A 45 6.53 -15.04 8.25
CA GLN A 45 5.63 -15.24 9.39
C GLN A 45 4.37 -16.03 9.01
N GLU A 46 4.29 -16.55 7.77
CA GLU A 46 3.11 -17.24 7.24
C GLU A 46 1.84 -16.38 7.26
N ILE A 47 2.00 -15.05 7.19
CA ILE A 47 0.90 -14.08 7.16
C ILE A 47 0.56 -13.77 5.70
N LYS A 48 -0.67 -14.09 5.32
CA LYS A 48 -1.18 -13.81 3.97
C LYS A 48 -1.37 -12.32 3.76
N GLY A 49 -1.09 -11.87 2.55
CA GLY A 49 -1.28 -10.48 2.16
C GLY A 49 -1.45 -10.31 0.65
N LYS A 50 -1.51 -9.05 0.25
CA LYS A 50 -1.53 -8.65 -1.16
C LYS A 50 -0.51 -7.54 -1.39
N ARG A 51 0.30 -7.66 -2.42
CA ARG A 51 1.04 -6.53 -2.97
C ARG A 51 0.16 -5.80 -3.96
N ILE A 52 -0.05 -4.52 -3.74
CA ILE A 52 -0.86 -3.64 -4.60
C ILE A 52 0.11 -2.73 -5.32
N LYS A 53 0.03 -2.71 -6.65
CA LYS A 53 0.79 -1.79 -7.49
C LYS A 53 -0.19 -0.90 -8.23
N ILE A 54 0.11 0.38 -8.25
CA ILE A 54 -0.66 1.37 -9.00
C ILE A 54 0.20 2.05 -10.05
N TYR A 55 -0.43 2.35 -11.18
CA TYR A 55 0.21 2.99 -12.32
C TYR A 55 -0.65 4.13 -12.83
N THR A 56 -0.04 5.27 -13.15
CA THR A 56 -0.72 6.37 -13.85
C THR A 56 -0.91 6.08 -15.35
N GLY A 57 -0.14 5.12 -15.88
CA GLY A 57 -0.04 4.84 -17.31
C GLY A 57 0.99 5.71 -18.05
N SER A 58 1.75 6.55 -17.34
CA SER A 58 2.87 7.32 -17.89
C SER A 58 4.09 7.25 -16.98
N SER A 59 5.27 7.05 -17.55
CA SER A 59 6.55 7.11 -16.81
C SER A 59 7.31 8.42 -17.01
N MET A 60 6.71 9.39 -17.69
CA MET A 60 7.32 10.69 -17.97
C MET A 60 6.29 11.83 -18.00
N GLY A 61 6.76 13.07 -17.87
CA GLY A 61 5.91 14.26 -17.84
C GLY A 61 5.11 14.37 -16.55
N TRP A 62 4.14 15.28 -16.52
CA TRP A 62 3.38 15.57 -15.30
C TRP A 62 2.53 14.38 -14.81
N ASP A 63 2.03 13.55 -15.72
CA ASP A 63 1.31 12.30 -15.40
C ASP A 63 2.20 11.22 -14.75
N ALA A 64 3.53 11.41 -14.69
CA ALA A 64 4.43 10.50 -13.94
C ALA A 64 4.48 10.84 -12.44
N ASN A 65 4.04 12.03 -12.04
CA ASN A 65 4.04 12.40 -10.64
C ASN A 65 2.80 11.86 -9.94
N ILE A 66 3.01 11.15 -8.83
CA ILE A 66 1.93 10.76 -7.92
C ILE A 66 2.08 11.59 -6.66
N TYR A 67 0.99 12.17 -6.19
CA TYR A 67 0.92 12.98 -4.97
C TYR A 67 0.02 12.27 -3.94
N ASP A 68 0.30 12.52 -2.67
CA ASP A 68 -0.58 12.13 -1.56
C ASP A 68 -1.15 13.37 -0.89
N ASP A 69 -2.49 13.49 -0.87
CA ASP A 69 -3.19 14.63 -0.27
C ASP A 69 -2.91 14.81 1.22
N LEU A 70 -2.61 13.74 1.97
CA LEU A 70 -2.30 13.85 3.40
C LEU A 70 -0.90 14.42 3.65
N LEU A 71 0.00 14.27 2.69
CA LEU A 71 1.40 14.68 2.81
C LEU A 71 1.68 16.00 2.08
N GLY A 72 0.91 16.31 1.03
CA GLY A 72 1.00 17.55 0.27
C GLY A 72 2.21 17.62 -0.67
N TYR A 73 2.89 16.50 -0.95
CA TYR A 73 4.03 16.43 -1.86
C TYR A 73 4.02 15.18 -2.75
N ALA A 74 4.90 15.18 -3.76
CA ALA A 74 5.04 14.06 -4.70
C ALA A 74 5.71 12.86 -4.00
N ILE A 75 5.09 11.70 -4.13
CA ILE A 75 5.52 10.42 -3.55
C ILE A 75 6.09 9.45 -4.61
N SER A 76 5.88 9.78 -5.88
CA SER A 76 6.46 9.11 -7.04
C SER A 76 6.66 10.10 -8.16
N VAL A 77 7.69 9.87 -8.98
CA VAL A 77 8.02 10.68 -10.17
C VAL A 77 8.14 9.83 -11.44
N ASN A 78 7.79 8.55 -11.36
CA ASN A 78 7.91 7.58 -12.45
C ASN A 78 6.56 6.89 -12.80
N GLY A 79 5.46 7.40 -12.24
CA GLY A 79 4.10 6.95 -12.45
C GLY A 79 3.75 5.65 -11.73
N ARG A 80 4.55 5.24 -10.74
CA ARG A 80 4.39 3.97 -10.01
C ARG A 80 4.38 4.21 -8.51
N HIS A 81 3.47 3.55 -7.81
CA HIS A 81 3.49 3.47 -6.35
C HIS A 81 3.05 2.07 -5.92
N GLU A 82 3.58 1.59 -4.81
CA GLU A 82 3.31 0.25 -4.31
C GLU A 82 3.01 0.26 -2.82
N GLY A 83 2.12 -0.63 -2.40
CA GLY A 83 1.79 -0.86 -1.00
C GLY A 83 1.50 -2.33 -0.73
N VAL A 84 1.50 -2.70 0.54
CA VAL A 84 1.15 -4.04 1.01
C VAL A 84 -0.13 -4.00 1.82
N SER A 85 -1.10 -4.78 1.39
CA SER A 85 -2.41 -4.94 2.01
C SER A 85 -2.47 -6.19 2.87
N ILE A 86 -2.98 -6.01 4.09
CA ILE A 86 -3.25 -7.09 5.04
C ILE A 86 -4.60 -6.86 5.74
N ILE A 87 -5.19 -7.94 6.27
CA ILE A 87 -6.43 -7.86 7.05
C ILE A 87 -6.11 -7.65 8.53
N VAL A 88 -6.50 -6.50 9.06
CA VAL A 88 -6.37 -6.14 10.48
C VAL A 88 -7.76 -6.01 11.08
N ASN A 89 -8.10 -6.86 12.05
CA ASN A 89 -9.41 -6.87 12.71
C ASN A 89 -10.59 -6.91 11.71
N GLY A 90 -10.45 -7.67 10.63
CA GLY A 90 -11.47 -7.78 9.58
C GLY A 90 -11.50 -6.64 8.56
N MET A 91 -10.61 -5.65 8.66
CA MET A 91 -10.50 -4.53 7.72
C MET A 91 -9.24 -4.63 6.88
N GLU A 92 -9.35 -4.27 5.59
CA GLU A 92 -8.19 -4.17 4.70
C GLU A 92 -7.41 -2.88 4.96
N VAL A 93 -6.17 -3.04 5.40
CA VAL A 93 -5.24 -1.94 5.69
C VAL A 93 -4.04 -2.05 4.75
N ILE A 94 -3.71 -0.94 4.10
CA ILE A 94 -2.55 -0.80 3.21
C ILE A 94 -1.44 -0.08 3.95
N TYR A 95 -0.25 -0.64 3.90
CA TYR A 95 1.00 -0.05 4.37
C TYR A 95 1.89 0.27 3.17
N ASP A 96 2.53 1.44 3.18
CA ASP A 96 3.57 1.82 2.24
C ASP A 96 4.70 2.58 2.97
N ASN A 97 5.70 3.06 2.23
CA ASN A 97 6.86 3.77 2.77
C ASN A 97 6.53 5.10 3.46
N LEU A 98 5.31 5.62 3.33
CA LEU A 98 4.92 6.94 3.83
C LEU A 98 3.78 6.89 4.86
N HIS A 99 3.07 5.76 4.94
CA HIS A 99 2.00 5.50 5.90
C HIS A 99 2.35 4.33 6.81
N PRO A 100 3.29 4.50 7.77
CA PRO A 100 3.70 3.43 8.69
C PRO A 100 2.56 2.89 9.56
N ASN A 101 1.56 3.72 9.86
CA ASN A 101 0.36 3.30 10.58
C ASN A 101 -0.68 2.57 9.71
N GLY A 102 -0.43 2.52 8.41
CA GLY A 102 -1.34 2.04 7.40
C GLY A 102 -2.58 2.92 7.23
N LEU A 103 -3.28 2.71 6.12
CA LEU A 103 -4.55 3.35 5.82
C LEU A 103 -5.57 2.30 5.36
N PRO A 104 -6.87 2.48 5.66
CA PRO A 104 -7.92 1.73 4.98
C PRO A 104 -7.76 1.85 3.47
N ARG A 105 -7.96 0.76 2.73
CA ARG A 105 -7.77 0.72 1.27
C ARG A 105 -8.37 1.93 0.53
N ASN A 106 -9.64 2.24 0.82
CA ASN A 106 -10.34 3.31 0.13
C ASN A 106 -9.68 4.66 0.40
N GLN A 107 -9.31 4.93 1.66
CA GLN A 107 -8.60 6.15 2.03
C GLN A 107 -7.24 6.24 1.32
N TRP A 108 -6.48 5.15 1.27
CA TRP A 108 -5.21 5.10 0.54
C TRP A 108 -5.40 5.47 -0.94
N LEU A 109 -6.36 4.85 -1.64
CA LEU A 109 -6.62 5.15 -3.06
C LEU A 109 -7.17 6.56 -3.30
N ASP A 110 -7.98 7.07 -2.38
CA ASP A 110 -8.62 8.38 -2.50
C ASP A 110 -7.62 9.52 -2.31
N ASN A 111 -6.63 9.35 -1.44
CA ASN A 111 -5.57 10.33 -1.19
C ASN A 111 -4.62 10.49 -2.38
N LEU A 112 -4.46 9.45 -3.20
CA LEU A 112 -3.49 9.45 -4.29
C LEU A 112 -4.03 10.20 -5.51
N LYS A 113 -3.22 11.15 -6.00
CA LYS A 113 -3.54 11.99 -7.17
C LYS A 113 -2.43 11.93 -8.21
N PHE A 114 -2.82 12.18 -9.45
CA PHE A 114 -1.95 12.54 -10.56
C PHE A 114 -2.75 13.43 -11.51
N ASP A 115 -2.06 14.20 -12.35
CA ASP A 115 -2.70 15.23 -13.19
C ASP A 115 -3.84 14.70 -14.06
N GLY A 116 -3.62 13.57 -14.75
CA GLY A 116 -4.65 12.93 -15.54
C GLY A 116 -5.90 12.53 -14.76
N LYS A 117 -5.78 12.18 -13.47
CA LYS A 117 -6.95 11.92 -12.60
C LYS A 117 -7.69 13.21 -12.28
N LEU A 118 -6.96 14.29 -11.99
CA LEU A 118 -7.54 15.57 -11.60
C LEU A 118 -8.21 16.31 -12.76
N TYR A 119 -7.61 16.30 -13.94
CA TYR A 119 -8.01 17.17 -15.06
C TYR A 119 -8.62 16.43 -16.24
N LEU A 120 -8.38 15.12 -16.37
CA LEU A 120 -8.77 14.33 -17.55
C LEU A 120 -9.68 13.13 -17.20
N GLY A 121 -10.06 12.98 -15.93
CA GLY A 121 -10.91 11.87 -15.48
C GLY A 121 -10.26 10.48 -15.56
N LYS A 122 -8.94 10.40 -15.72
CA LYS A 122 -8.21 9.12 -15.71
C LYS A 122 -8.27 8.46 -14.34
N GLN A 123 -8.02 7.16 -14.30
CA GLN A 123 -7.91 6.39 -13.07
C GLN A 123 -6.55 5.69 -13.00
N PHE A 124 -6.13 5.32 -11.80
CA PHE A 124 -4.97 4.43 -11.66
C PHE A 124 -5.27 3.07 -12.29
N GLN A 125 -4.28 2.49 -12.95
CA GLN A 125 -4.28 1.08 -13.29
C GLN A 125 -3.76 0.33 -12.07
N ILE A 126 -4.52 -0.66 -11.58
CA ILE A 126 -4.21 -1.37 -10.32
C ILE A 126 -3.96 -2.84 -10.63
N THR A 127 -2.87 -3.38 -10.09
CA THR A 127 -2.60 -4.82 -10.10
C THR A 127 -2.40 -5.33 -8.68
N GLU A 128 -2.88 -6.54 -8.42
CA GLU A 128 -2.79 -7.17 -7.10
C GLU A 128 -2.16 -8.55 -7.22
N GLN A 129 -1.23 -8.83 -6.31
CA GLN A 129 -0.57 -10.13 -6.21
C GLN A 129 -0.68 -10.65 -4.79
N TYR A 130 -1.39 -11.77 -4.61
CA TYR A 130 -1.48 -12.47 -3.34
C TYR A 130 -0.18 -13.20 -3.03
N PHE A 131 0.16 -13.28 -1.75
CA PHE A 131 1.26 -14.08 -1.21
C PHE A 131 0.85 -14.71 0.12
#